data_AF-A0A958ZP33-F1
#
_entry.id   AF-A0A958ZP33-F1
#
_cell.length_a   1.000
_cell.length_b   1.000
_cell.length_c   1.000
_cell.angle_alpha   90.00
_cell.angle_beta   90.00
_cell.angle_gamma   90.00
#
_symmetry.space_group_name_H-M   'P 1'
#
loop_
_entity.id
_entity.type
_entity.pdbx_description
1 polymer ?
#
loop_
_entity_poly.entity_id
_entity_poly.type
_entity_poly.pdbx_seq_one_letter_code
_entity_poly.pdbx_strand_id
1 'polypeptide(L)'
;NTVAYNTEEDENGLIYGTNDFQNGYNANMPFLLHQTATFDITGRISNIDAKMLYEFSKVLPRKSLPNPLPIFIYNDEFKKQIIALYKGGKKGFRDIVETLYQSHKEDFQNYYLLNWSNTQNGIVFNDFDFVSKFEYKINDTEGLKIDNFFELYQKDGKQKGLKSYFGIKNIFELEDRILKYLIQNKYHRVDYFSDFKKEDYNNRDMTFLSFCKYRKGIYDYIYKSNRNTIGGKEFDELVFNAIKDDFKNANEYGIKEKLNYWYSLYNYFHNTKNQVNMGSKLKDYQQFVSALLSGIADIENATDEHFAFAAGQVIYYLLSKSKSADTSFRLMEPYLQKTNCKSLQENIAEDFARYKHENFSNNFGKVASFVLSYDTKENIKKLQPQLLSGLFANNQLFSNKNNNE
;
A
#
# COMPACT_ATOMS: atom_id res chain seq x y z
N ASN A 1 -26.37 14.21 -37.99
CA ASN A 1 -25.45 13.47 -38.88
C ASN A 1 -25.49 11.95 -38.72
N THR A 2 -26.13 11.38 -37.69
CA THR A 2 -26.15 9.92 -37.44
C THR A 2 -27.23 9.15 -38.21
N VAL A 3 -28.31 9.81 -38.62
CA VAL A 3 -29.46 9.20 -39.33
C VAL A 3 -29.05 8.49 -40.63
N ALA A 4 -28.03 9.00 -41.32
CA ALA A 4 -27.51 8.41 -42.56
C ALA A 4 -26.91 7.01 -42.37
N TYR A 5 -26.59 6.62 -41.14
CA TYR A 5 -26.04 5.30 -40.82
C TYR A 5 -27.09 4.29 -40.37
N ASN A 6 -28.37 4.69 -40.27
CA ASN A 6 -29.45 3.79 -39.91
C ASN A 6 -29.81 2.88 -41.08
N THR A 7 -30.13 1.62 -40.78
CA THR A 7 -30.73 0.70 -41.76
C THR A 7 -32.22 0.98 -41.91
N GLU A 8 -32.82 0.43 -42.96
CA GLU A 8 -34.27 0.27 -43.00
C GLU A 8 -34.73 -0.69 -41.90
N GLU A 9 -36.02 -0.63 -41.60
CA GLU A 9 -36.68 -1.48 -40.61
C GLU A 9 -36.71 -2.92 -41.12
N ASP A 10 -36.25 -3.87 -40.28
CA ASP A 10 -36.31 -5.29 -40.61
C ASP A 10 -37.72 -5.88 -40.39
N GLU A 11 -37.90 -7.16 -40.72
CA GLU A 11 -39.19 -7.87 -40.58
C GLU A 11 -39.74 -7.88 -39.14
N ASN A 12 -38.89 -7.63 -38.14
CA ASN A 12 -39.26 -7.58 -36.72
C ASN A 12 -39.41 -6.14 -36.19
N GLY A 13 -39.31 -5.13 -37.05
CA GLY A 13 -39.41 -3.73 -36.65
C GLY A 13 -38.12 -3.14 -36.07
N LEU A 14 -36.97 -3.83 -36.23
CA LEU A 14 -35.70 -3.36 -35.70
C LEU A 14 -34.99 -2.46 -36.70
N ILE A 15 -34.51 -1.34 -36.17
CA ILE A 15 -33.67 -0.40 -36.92
C ILE A 15 -32.28 -0.47 -36.31
N TYR A 16 -31.29 -0.77 -37.14
CA TYR A 16 -29.90 -0.81 -36.71
C TYR A 16 -29.23 0.50 -37.07
N GLY A 17 -28.66 1.16 -36.07
CA GLY A 17 -28.11 2.50 -36.23
C GLY A 17 -26.90 2.74 -35.37
N THR A 18 -26.41 3.96 -35.48
CA THR A 18 -25.34 4.48 -34.61
C THR A 18 -25.91 4.86 -33.23
N ASN A 19 -25.07 4.82 -32.20
CA ASN A 19 -25.47 5.18 -30.83
C ASN A 19 -24.46 6.13 -30.21
N ASP A 20 -24.95 7.24 -29.66
CA ASP A 20 -24.16 8.29 -29.01
C ASP A 20 -23.71 7.93 -27.58
N PHE A 21 -24.08 6.75 -27.05
CA PHE A 21 -23.63 6.31 -25.72
C PHE A 21 -22.13 6.03 -25.72
N GLN A 22 -21.35 7.00 -25.21
CA GLN A 22 -19.89 6.94 -25.14
C GLN A 22 -19.18 6.79 -26.50
N ASN A 23 -19.87 7.07 -27.62
CA ASN A 23 -19.28 7.16 -28.95
C ASN A 23 -19.33 8.62 -29.43
N GLY A 24 -18.21 9.14 -29.93
CA GLY A 24 -18.12 10.45 -30.54
C GLY A 24 -18.01 10.36 -32.07
N TYR A 25 -18.81 11.14 -32.80
CA TYR A 25 -18.75 11.26 -34.26
C TYR A 25 -18.01 12.52 -34.66
N ASN A 26 -16.69 12.53 -34.47
CA ASN A 26 -15.83 13.69 -34.68
C ASN A 26 -15.32 13.79 -36.13
N ALA A 27 -16.24 13.96 -37.10
CA ALA A 27 -15.90 14.08 -38.52
C ALA A 27 -14.96 15.27 -38.86
N ASN A 28 -14.96 16.30 -38.02
CA ASN A 28 -14.19 17.53 -38.24
C ASN A 28 -12.80 17.54 -37.56
N MET A 29 -12.43 16.47 -36.83
CA MET A 29 -11.14 16.37 -36.15
C MET A 29 -10.34 15.19 -36.73
N PRO A 30 -9.45 15.42 -37.71
CA PRO A 30 -8.74 14.37 -38.45
C PRO A 30 -7.91 13.40 -37.59
N PHE A 31 -7.51 13.84 -36.39
CA PHE A 31 -6.74 13.04 -35.43
C PHE A 31 -7.61 12.09 -34.58
N LEU A 32 -8.94 12.24 -34.61
CA LEU A 32 -9.90 11.34 -33.95
C LEU A 32 -10.59 10.39 -34.94
N LEU A 33 -10.25 10.49 -36.24
CA LEU A 33 -10.73 9.58 -37.27
C LEU A 33 -9.82 8.37 -37.37
N HIS A 34 -10.41 7.19 -37.58
CA HIS A 34 -9.66 5.98 -37.90
C HIS A 34 -9.14 6.07 -39.34
N GLN A 35 -7.92 6.59 -39.51
CA GLN A 35 -7.33 6.88 -40.83
C GLN A 35 -7.13 5.65 -41.74
N THR A 36 -7.06 4.46 -41.15
CA THR A 36 -6.80 3.20 -41.87
C THR A 36 -7.94 2.19 -41.78
N ALA A 37 -9.04 2.52 -41.08
CA ALA A 37 -10.20 1.63 -41.04
C ALA A 37 -10.93 1.68 -42.38
N THR A 38 -11.41 0.53 -42.84
CA THR A 38 -12.23 0.42 -44.06
C THR A 38 -13.69 0.80 -43.83
N PHE A 39 -14.04 1.29 -42.64
CA PHE A 39 -15.39 1.59 -42.20
C PHE A 39 -15.46 2.94 -41.49
N ASP A 40 -16.57 3.66 -41.70
CA ASP A 40 -16.79 5.01 -41.17
C ASP A 40 -17.37 5.03 -39.74
N ILE A 41 -17.89 3.89 -39.27
CA ILE A 41 -18.53 3.74 -37.95
C ILE A 41 -18.03 2.48 -37.24
N THR A 42 -17.92 2.54 -35.92
CA THR A 42 -17.43 1.43 -35.08
C THR A 42 -18.38 0.24 -35.00
N GLY A 43 -19.67 0.45 -35.30
CA GLY A 43 -20.68 -0.60 -35.33
C GLY A 43 -22.10 -0.04 -35.37
N ARG A 44 -23.07 -0.92 -35.55
CA ARG A 44 -24.50 -0.61 -35.40
C ARG A 44 -25.08 -1.40 -34.24
N ILE A 45 -26.05 -0.82 -33.55
CA ILE A 45 -26.86 -1.50 -32.54
C ILE A 45 -28.34 -1.30 -32.85
N SER A 46 -29.19 -2.15 -32.29
CA SER A 46 -30.64 -2.01 -32.46
C SER A 46 -31.16 -0.74 -31.78
N ASN A 47 -32.27 -0.20 -32.28
CA ASN A 47 -33.04 0.86 -31.63
C ASN A 47 -33.46 0.50 -30.19
N ILE A 48 -33.70 -0.79 -29.91
CA ILE A 48 -34.00 -1.29 -28.56
C ILE A 48 -32.78 -1.14 -27.65
N ASP A 49 -31.61 -1.62 -28.07
CA ASP A 49 -30.37 -1.52 -27.29
C ASP A 49 -29.95 -0.06 -27.07
N ALA A 50 -30.11 0.78 -28.11
CA ALA A 50 -29.85 2.21 -28.01
C ALA A 50 -30.72 2.88 -26.95
N LYS A 51 -32.02 2.52 -26.90
CA LYS A 51 -32.92 3.00 -25.86
C LYS A 51 -32.50 2.52 -24.47
N MET A 52 -32.13 1.24 -24.32
CA MET A 52 -31.67 0.70 -23.03
C MET A 52 -30.40 1.41 -22.53
N LEU A 53 -29.42 1.63 -23.41
CA LEU A 53 -28.19 2.35 -23.08
C LEU A 53 -28.46 3.81 -22.73
N TYR A 54 -29.38 4.47 -23.44
CA TYR A 54 -29.82 5.82 -23.09
C TYR A 54 -30.45 5.85 -21.69
N GLU A 55 -31.37 4.94 -21.38
CA GLU A 55 -32.01 4.86 -20.06
C GLU A 55 -30.98 4.56 -18.96
N PHE A 56 -30.05 3.64 -19.21
CA PHE A 56 -28.93 3.33 -18.31
C PHE A 56 -28.09 4.57 -18.02
N SER A 57 -27.77 5.37 -19.05
CA SER A 57 -27.05 6.65 -18.91
C SER A 57 -27.76 7.63 -17.97
N LYS A 58 -29.10 7.59 -17.87
CA LYS A 58 -29.86 8.46 -16.96
C LYS A 58 -29.87 7.96 -15.52
N VAL A 59 -29.56 6.68 -15.28
CA VAL A 59 -29.50 6.09 -13.95
C VAL A 59 -28.15 6.34 -13.29
N LEU A 60 -27.05 6.25 -14.04
CA LEU A 60 -25.67 6.39 -13.52
C LEU A 60 -25.43 7.67 -12.67
N PRO A 61 -25.97 8.86 -13.03
CA PRO A 61 -25.79 10.07 -12.22
C PRO A 61 -26.58 10.08 -10.91
N ARG A 62 -27.63 9.25 -10.78
CA ARG A 62 -28.56 9.25 -9.62
C ARG A 62 -27.93 8.66 -8.35
N LYS A 63 -26.73 8.07 -8.45
CA LYS A 63 -26.02 7.39 -7.34
C LYS A 63 -26.89 6.35 -6.63
N SER A 64 -27.78 5.69 -7.37
CA SER A 64 -28.65 4.59 -6.90
C SER A 64 -28.00 3.22 -7.08
N LEU A 65 -26.98 3.14 -7.94
CA LEU A 65 -26.18 1.93 -8.18
C LEU A 65 -24.85 2.03 -7.43
N PRO A 66 -24.26 0.90 -6.99
CA PRO A 66 -22.92 0.88 -6.44
C PRO A 66 -21.90 1.33 -7.49
N ASN A 67 -20.82 1.97 -7.05
CA ASN A 67 -19.70 2.32 -7.89
C ASN A 67 -18.40 1.92 -7.16
N PRO A 68 -17.65 0.91 -7.64
CA PRO A 68 -17.85 0.20 -8.90
C PRO A 68 -19.10 -0.71 -8.91
N LEU A 69 -19.68 -0.93 -10.09
CA LEU A 69 -20.88 -1.74 -10.35
C LEU A 69 -20.50 -3.12 -10.91
N PRO A 70 -20.80 -4.22 -10.20
CA PRO A 70 -20.66 -5.56 -10.75
C PRO A 70 -21.89 -5.92 -11.60
N ILE A 71 -21.64 -6.39 -12.83
CA ILE A 71 -22.63 -6.80 -13.83
C ILE A 71 -22.45 -8.29 -14.09
N PHE A 72 -23.22 -9.11 -13.36
CA PHE A 72 -23.17 -10.57 -13.45
C PHE A 72 -23.82 -11.07 -14.74
N ILE A 73 -23.20 -12.06 -15.39
CA ILE A 73 -23.65 -12.54 -16.71
C ILE A 73 -24.51 -13.80 -16.59
N TYR A 74 -24.12 -14.77 -15.74
CA TYR A 74 -24.65 -16.15 -15.82
C TYR A 74 -25.56 -16.61 -14.69
N ASN A 75 -25.79 -15.81 -13.62
CA ASN A 75 -26.61 -16.25 -12.49
C ASN A 75 -27.83 -15.35 -12.24
N ASP A 76 -28.99 -15.72 -12.79
CA ASP A 76 -30.21 -14.92 -12.71
C ASP A 76 -30.82 -14.85 -11.31
N GLU A 77 -30.67 -15.90 -10.49
CA GLU A 77 -31.14 -15.90 -9.11
C GLU A 77 -30.31 -14.93 -8.27
N PHE A 78 -28.99 -15.03 -8.37
CA PHE A 78 -28.07 -14.13 -7.68
C PHE A 78 -28.22 -12.67 -8.15
N LYS A 79 -28.44 -12.45 -9.46
CA LYS A 79 -28.80 -11.12 -10.00
C LYS A 79 -30.04 -10.55 -9.30
N LYS A 80 -31.11 -11.35 -9.11
CA LYS A 80 -32.33 -10.89 -8.43
C LYS A 80 -32.04 -10.48 -6.99
N GLN A 81 -31.20 -11.22 -6.27
CA GLN A 81 -30.82 -10.88 -4.90
C GLN A 81 -30.03 -9.57 -4.84
N ILE A 82 -29.07 -9.38 -5.75
CA ILE A 82 -28.31 -8.13 -5.87
C ILE A 82 -29.24 -6.95 -6.20
N ILE A 83 -30.16 -7.12 -7.14
CA ILE A 83 -31.15 -6.10 -7.51
C ILE A 83 -32.05 -5.76 -6.32
N ALA A 84 -32.43 -6.75 -5.50
CA ALA A 84 -33.19 -6.50 -4.28
C ALA A 84 -32.41 -5.62 -3.29
N LEU A 85 -31.09 -5.84 -3.15
CA LEU A 85 -30.23 -4.98 -2.34
C LEU A 85 -30.15 -3.55 -2.87
N TYR A 86 -30.14 -3.36 -4.20
CA TYR A 86 -30.17 -2.01 -4.82
C TYR A 86 -31.47 -1.26 -4.53
N LYS A 87 -32.60 -1.97 -4.47
CA LYS A 87 -33.91 -1.36 -4.15
C LYS A 87 -34.03 -0.94 -2.68
N GLY A 88 -33.29 -1.60 -1.78
CA GLY A 88 -33.34 -1.35 -0.33
C GLY A 88 -32.60 -0.10 0.16
N GLY A 89 -31.91 0.64 -0.72
CA GLY A 89 -31.18 1.86 -0.37
C GLY A 89 -29.83 1.97 -1.08
N LYS A 90 -29.11 3.07 -0.83
CA LYS A 90 -27.76 3.28 -1.40
C LYS A 90 -26.76 2.35 -0.71
N LYS A 91 -26.43 1.24 -1.36
CA LYS A 91 -25.37 0.31 -0.96
C LYS A 91 -24.19 0.41 -1.92
N GLY A 92 -22.98 0.46 -1.39
CA GLY A 92 -21.74 0.37 -2.15
C GLY A 92 -21.39 -1.07 -2.53
N PHE A 93 -20.39 -1.24 -3.39
CA PHE A 93 -19.87 -2.56 -3.76
C PHE A 93 -19.50 -3.40 -2.53
N ARG A 94 -18.79 -2.78 -1.59
CA ARG A 94 -18.39 -3.39 -0.32
C ARG A 94 -19.57 -3.94 0.47
N ASP A 95 -20.63 -3.14 0.62
CA ASP A 95 -21.81 -3.54 1.39
C ASP A 95 -22.48 -4.77 0.78
N ILE A 96 -22.50 -4.86 -0.56
CA ILE A 96 -23.07 -6.02 -1.28
C ILE A 96 -22.25 -7.26 -1.03
N VAL A 97 -20.93 -7.15 -1.20
CA VAL A 97 -20.01 -8.26 -0.94
C VAL A 97 -20.13 -8.71 0.52
N GLU A 98 -20.03 -7.79 1.49
CA GLU A 98 -20.14 -8.12 2.91
C GLU A 98 -21.49 -8.77 3.28
N THR A 99 -22.58 -8.36 2.63
CA THR A 99 -23.91 -8.94 2.85
C THR A 99 -24.05 -10.35 2.26
N LEU A 100 -23.57 -10.58 1.02
CA LEU A 100 -23.89 -11.79 0.26
C LEU A 100 -22.78 -12.84 0.24
N TYR A 101 -21.52 -12.46 0.49
CA TYR A 101 -20.38 -13.35 0.24
C TYR A 101 -20.41 -14.62 1.09
N GLN A 102 -20.94 -14.57 2.31
CA GLN A 102 -20.97 -15.76 3.18
C GLN A 102 -21.94 -16.84 2.66
N SER A 103 -23.08 -16.45 2.07
CA SER A 103 -24.09 -17.38 1.58
C SER A 103 -23.98 -17.67 0.08
N HIS A 104 -23.30 -16.81 -0.69
CA HIS A 104 -23.21 -16.88 -2.15
C HIS A 104 -21.77 -16.72 -2.65
N LYS A 105 -20.79 -17.26 -1.93
CA LYS A 105 -19.35 -17.17 -2.27
C LYS A 105 -19.08 -17.59 -3.72
N GLU A 106 -19.65 -18.73 -4.12
CA GLU A 106 -19.43 -19.32 -5.45
C GLU A 106 -20.12 -18.53 -6.58
N ASP A 107 -20.97 -17.56 -6.25
CA ASP A 107 -21.66 -16.72 -7.23
C ASP A 107 -20.92 -15.42 -7.54
N PHE A 108 -19.91 -15.06 -6.72
CA PHE A 108 -19.02 -13.92 -6.94
C PHE A 108 -17.95 -14.21 -8.01
N GLN A 109 -18.40 -14.61 -9.18
CA GLN A 109 -17.58 -14.95 -10.34
C GLN A 109 -18.27 -14.54 -11.65
N ASN A 110 -17.50 -14.44 -12.73
CA ASN A 110 -17.97 -14.18 -14.08
C ASN A 110 -18.88 -12.93 -14.21
N TYR A 111 -18.33 -11.77 -13.85
CA TYR A 111 -19.03 -10.49 -13.97
C TYR A 111 -18.11 -9.41 -14.57
N TYR A 112 -18.71 -8.40 -15.20
CA TYR A 112 -17.99 -7.18 -15.56
C TYR A 112 -18.04 -6.18 -14.41
N LEU A 113 -16.94 -5.54 -14.07
CA LEU A 113 -16.86 -4.48 -13.08
C LEU A 113 -16.75 -3.14 -13.80
N LEU A 114 -17.76 -2.28 -13.63
CA LEU A 114 -17.82 -0.95 -14.22
C LEU A 114 -17.56 0.12 -13.15
N ASN A 115 -16.60 1.00 -13.38
CA ASN A 115 -16.38 2.20 -12.58
C ASN A 115 -16.61 3.46 -13.43
N TRP A 116 -17.30 4.46 -12.86
CA TRP A 116 -17.56 5.72 -13.57
C TRP A 116 -17.45 6.94 -12.68
N SER A 117 -17.27 8.10 -13.31
CA SER A 117 -17.30 9.41 -12.69
C SER A 117 -18.39 10.26 -13.35
N ASN A 118 -19.07 11.08 -12.55
CA ASN A 118 -19.97 12.10 -13.07
C ASN A 118 -19.20 13.43 -13.11
N THR A 119 -18.93 13.93 -14.30
CA THR A 119 -18.21 15.20 -14.51
C THR A 119 -19.16 16.28 -15.03
N GLN A 120 -18.70 17.53 -15.10
CA GLN A 120 -19.46 18.62 -15.72
C GLN A 120 -19.79 18.34 -17.20
N ASN A 121 -18.93 17.60 -17.89
CA ASN A 121 -19.08 17.26 -19.30
C ASN A 121 -19.83 15.93 -19.53
N GLY A 122 -20.42 15.36 -18.47
CA GLY A 122 -21.15 14.09 -18.53
C GLY A 122 -20.43 12.94 -17.83
N ILE A 123 -20.88 11.72 -18.14
CA ILE A 123 -20.39 10.49 -17.53
C ILE A 123 -19.07 10.09 -18.18
N VAL A 124 -18.07 9.77 -17.36
CA VAL A 124 -16.78 9.23 -17.79
C VAL A 124 -16.63 7.83 -17.22
N PHE A 125 -16.33 6.85 -18.07
CA PHE A 125 -15.99 5.49 -17.62
C PHE A 125 -14.52 5.43 -17.27
N ASN A 126 -14.23 5.16 -16.01
CA ASN A 126 -12.85 5.15 -15.51
C ASN A 126 -12.20 3.77 -15.69
N ASP A 127 -13.00 2.70 -15.61
CA ASP A 127 -12.53 1.32 -15.74
C ASP A 127 -13.73 0.41 -16.08
N PHE A 128 -13.53 -0.55 -16.98
CA PHE A 128 -14.49 -1.57 -17.33
C PHE A 128 -13.75 -2.85 -17.67
N ASP A 129 -13.93 -3.90 -16.87
CA ASP A 129 -13.11 -5.11 -16.97
C ASP A 129 -13.85 -6.35 -16.50
N PHE A 130 -13.42 -7.53 -16.95
CA PHE A 130 -14.01 -8.80 -16.56
C PHE A 130 -13.33 -9.36 -15.31
N VAL A 131 -14.13 -9.73 -14.31
CA VAL A 131 -13.68 -10.41 -13.10
C VAL A 131 -14.14 -11.87 -13.16
N SER A 132 -13.17 -12.76 -13.36
CA SER A 132 -13.42 -14.20 -13.41
C SER A 132 -13.86 -14.73 -12.05
N LYS A 133 -13.17 -14.34 -10.97
CA LYS A 133 -13.49 -14.75 -9.59
C LYS A 133 -13.08 -13.67 -8.60
N PHE A 134 -13.96 -13.37 -7.64
CA PHE A 134 -13.67 -12.41 -6.58
C PHE A 134 -13.30 -13.10 -5.26
N GLU A 135 -12.11 -12.77 -4.75
CA GLU A 135 -11.54 -13.30 -3.52
C GLU A 135 -11.68 -12.28 -2.38
N TYR A 136 -12.73 -12.43 -1.56
CA TYR A 136 -12.99 -11.50 -0.46
C TYR A 136 -12.13 -11.77 0.77
N LYS A 137 -11.97 -13.04 1.16
CA LYS A 137 -11.24 -13.45 2.39
C LYS A 137 -9.74 -13.42 2.15
N ILE A 138 -9.00 -12.98 3.16
CA ILE A 138 -7.54 -13.07 3.18
C ILE A 138 -7.15 -14.30 3.98
N ASN A 139 -6.71 -15.34 3.27
CA ASN A 139 -6.47 -16.69 3.81
C ASN A 139 -7.76 -17.34 4.38
N ASP A 140 -7.84 -18.67 4.36
CA ASP A 140 -9.11 -19.37 4.63
C ASP A 140 -9.54 -19.39 6.11
N THR A 141 -8.67 -19.07 7.08
CA THR A 141 -8.95 -19.35 8.50
C THR A 141 -8.69 -18.22 9.50
N GLU A 142 -7.55 -17.53 9.50
CA GLU A 142 -7.17 -16.63 10.61
C GLU A 142 -7.04 -15.13 10.27
N GLY A 143 -7.07 -14.77 8.98
CA GLY A 143 -6.71 -13.41 8.55
C GLY A 143 -5.23 -13.08 8.79
N LEU A 144 -4.85 -11.83 8.53
CA LEU A 144 -3.50 -11.32 8.78
C LEU A 144 -3.45 -10.67 10.17
N LYS A 145 -2.36 -10.94 10.91
CA LYS A 145 -2.08 -10.34 12.21
C LYS A 145 -0.98 -9.30 12.05
N ILE A 146 -1.11 -8.17 12.73
CA ILE A 146 -0.06 -7.15 12.82
C ILE A 146 0.45 -7.15 14.26
N ASP A 147 1.75 -7.35 14.41
CA ASP A 147 2.41 -7.33 15.71
C ASP A 147 3.01 -5.94 15.97
N ASN A 148 3.01 -5.52 17.23
CA ASN A 148 3.59 -4.25 17.66
C ASN A 148 5.07 -4.42 18.06
N PHE A 149 5.93 -4.72 17.08
CA PHE A 149 7.36 -4.94 17.30
C PHE A 149 8.11 -3.71 17.80
N PHE A 150 7.63 -2.50 17.47
CA PHE A 150 8.27 -1.23 17.82
C PHE A 150 7.62 -0.49 19.00
N GLU A 151 6.86 -1.22 19.83
CA GLU A 151 6.30 -0.74 21.11
C GLU A 151 5.53 0.59 21.01
N LEU A 152 4.72 0.75 19.94
CA LEU A 152 3.89 1.94 19.80
C LEU A 152 2.82 1.98 20.88
N TYR A 153 2.51 3.19 21.35
CA TYR A 153 1.46 3.42 22.34
C TYR A 153 0.26 4.10 21.69
N GLN A 154 -0.93 3.73 22.13
CA GLN A 154 -2.19 4.37 21.75
C GLN A 154 -2.89 4.93 22.99
N LYS A 155 -3.57 6.06 22.82
CA LYS A 155 -4.47 6.60 23.84
C LYS A 155 -5.83 5.92 23.69
N ASP A 156 -6.33 5.35 24.77
CA ASP A 156 -7.71 4.91 24.91
C ASP A 156 -8.34 5.72 26.05
N GLY A 157 -9.08 6.77 25.67
CA GLY A 157 -9.54 7.80 26.60
C GLY A 157 -8.38 8.47 27.36
N LYS A 158 -8.34 8.30 28.69
CA LYS A 158 -7.29 8.84 29.57
C LYS A 158 -6.11 7.89 29.78
N GLN A 159 -6.20 6.64 29.34
CA GLN A 159 -5.15 5.64 29.55
C GLN A 159 -4.25 5.53 28.32
N LYS A 160 -2.94 5.41 28.55
CA LYS A 160 -1.94 5.16 27.50
C LYS A 160 -1.52 3.70 27.61
N GLY A 161 -1.88 2.90 26.62
CA GLY A 161 -1.52 1.48 26.54
C GLY A 161 -0.67 1.18 25.31
N LEU A 162 -0.06 0.00 25.27
CA LEU A 162 0.54 -0.50 24.04
C LEU A 162 -0.55 -0.63 22.97
N LYS A 163 -0.24 -0.17 21.77
CA LYS A 163 -1.12 -0.26 20.62
C LYS A 163 -1.38 -1.72 20.30
N SER A 164 -2.65 -2.08 20.25
CA SER A 164 -3.12 -3.38 19.76
C SER A 164 -3.67 -3.22 18.35
N TYR A 165 -3.32 -4.14 17.46
CA TYR A 165 -3.83 -4.15 16.11
C TYR A 165 -4.99 -5.14 15.99
N PHE A 166 -6.03 -4.74 15.26
CA PHE A 166 -7.10 -5.64 14.86
C PHE A 166 -6.65 -6.51 13.69
N GLY A 167 -6.95 -7.81 13.73
CA GLY A 167 -6.70 -8.72 12.61
C GLY A 167 -7.41 -8.24 11.34
N ILE A 168 -6.77 -8.50 10.20
CA ILE A 168 -7.23 -8.16 8.86
C ILE A 168 -7.84 -9.41 8.23
N LYS A 169 -9.16 -9.48 8.17
CA LYS A 169 -9.89 -10.69 7.78
C LYS A 169 -10.25 -10.74 6.29
N ASN A 170 -10.37 -9.58 5.67
CA ASN A 170 -10.85 -9.45 4.30
C ASN A 170 -10.11 -8.36 3.53
N ILE A 171 -10.29 -8.39 2.22
CA ILE A 171 -9.57 -7.54 1.28
C ILE A 171 -9.81 -6.04 1.50
N PHE A 172 -11.02 -5.64 1.91
CA PHE A 172 -11.31 -4.23 2.18
C PHE A 172 -10.72 -3.74 3.50
N GLU A 173 -10.57 -4.61 4.49
CA GLU A 173 -9.79 -4.26 5.70
C GLU A 173 -8.30 -4.05 5.36
N LEU A 174 -7.74 -4.84 4.44
CA LEU A 174 -6.37 -4.63 3.95
C LEU A 174 -6.25 -3.32 3.18
N GLU A 175 -7.22 -3.01 2.33
CA GLU A 175 -7.32 -1.75 1.61
C GLU A 175 -7.26 -0.57 2.59
N ASP A 176 -8.18 -0.52 3.55
CA ASP A 176 -8.33 0.67 4.41
C ASP A 176 -7.21 0.82 5.43
N ARG A 177 -6.80 -0.29 6.07
CA ARG A 177 -5.87 -0.22 7.20
C ARG A 177 -4.42 -0.13 6.76
N ILE A 178 -4.10 -0.69 5.59
CA ILE A 178 -2.72 -0.83 5.13
C ILE A 178 -2.51 -0.07 3.83
N LEU A 179 -3.13 -0.51 2.73
CA LEU A 179 -2.75 -0.01 1.39
C LEU A 179 -3.09 1.47 1.24
N LYS A 180 -4.29 1.91 1.63
CA LYS A 180 -4.66 3.33 1.62
C LYS A 180 -3.78 4.14 2.56
N TYR A 181 -3.48 3.62 3.75
CA TYR A 181 -2.59 4.31 4.70
C TYR A 181 -1.21 4.61 4.08
N LEU A 182 -0.70 3.72 3.23
CA LEU A 182 0.59 3.88 2.56
C LEU A 182 0.58 4.86 1.37
N ILE A 183 -0.58 5.21 0.82
CA ILE A 183 -0.70 6.11 -0.36
C ILE A 183 -1.63 7.30 -0.15
N GLN A 184 -2.16 7.51 1.05
CA GLN A 184 -3.13 8.56 1.32
C GLN A 184 -2.52 9.97 1.31
N ASN A 185 -3.32 10.92 0.84
CA ASN A 185 -2.98 12.33 0.90
C ASN A 185 -3.03 12.88 2.35
N LYS A 186 -2.74 14.17 2.53
CA LYS A 186 -2.75 14.84 3.84
C LYS A 186 -4.12 14.83 4.55
N TYR A 187 -5.20 14.55 3.81
CA TYR A 187 -6.57 14.44 4.34
C TYR A 187 -6.99 13.01 4.63
N HIS A 188 -6.07 12.04 4.58
CA HIS A 188 -6.34 10.62 4.78
C HIS A 188 -7.33 10.04 3.75
N ARG A 189 -7.27 10.53 2.51
CA ARG A 189 -8.12 10.09 1.41
C ARG A 189 -7.28 9.49 0.28
N VAL A 190 -7.87 8.50 -0.38
CA VAL A 190 -7.37 7.88 -1.60
C VAL A 190 -8.51 7.87 -2.60
N ASP A 191 -8.26 8.43 -3.77
CA ASP A 191 -9.14 8.37 -4.93
C ASP A 191 -8.37 7.70 -6.07
N TYR A 192 -8.87 6.55 -6.51
CA TYR A 192 -8.18 5.74 -7.50
C TYR A 192 -8.23 6.34 -8.92
N PHE A 193 -9.21 7.22 -9.20
CA PHE A 193 -9.52 7.68 -10.56
C PHE A 193 -9.54 9.20 -10.72
N SER A 194 -9.40 9.99 -9.66
CA SER A 194 -9.27 11.44 -9.79
C SER A 194 -7.98 11.86 -10.50
N ASP A 195 -7.93 13.11 -10.92
CA ASP A 195 -6.68 13.72 -11.38
C ASP A 195 -5.62 13.76 -10.27
N PHE A 196 -4.35 13.82 -10.70
CA PHE A 196 -3.22 13.95 -9.80
C PHE A 196 -3.13 15.36 -9.22
N LYS A 197 -3.25 15.48 -7.89
CA LYS A 197 -3.14 16.75 -7.17
C LYS A 197 -1.95 16.72 -6.24
N LYS A 198 -0.78 17.13 -6.72
CA LYS A 198 0.47 17.11 -5.93
C LYS A 198 0.36 17.94 -4.63
N GLU A 199 -0.39 19.03 -4.66
CA GLU A 199 -0.68 19.92 -3.53
C GLU A 199 -1.39 19.23 -2.34
N ASP A 200 -2.11 18.13 -2.59
CA ASP A 200 -2.72 17.32 -1.53
C ASP A 200 -1.68 16.44 -0.80
N TYR A 201 -0.48 16.32 -1.35
CA TYR A 201 0.64 15.53 -0.83
C TYR A 201 1.82 16.41 -0.40
N ASN A 202 1.54 17.63 0.07
CA ASN A 202 2.59 18.50 0.61
C ASN A 202 3.42 17.77 1.69
N ASN A 203 4.74 17.85 1.58
CA ASN A 203 5.73 17.12 2.39
C ASN A 203 5.62 15.57 2.32
N ARG A 204 4.97 15.03 1.29
CA ARG A 204 4.79 13.59 1.06
C ARG A 204 5.10 13.20 -0.39
N ASP A 205 6.25 13.64 -0.89
CA ASP A 205 6.65 13.49 -2.29
C ASP A 205 6.79 12.01 -2.69
N MET A 206 7.32 11.16 -1.80
CA MET A 206 7.52 9.74 -2.07
C MET A 206 6.22 8.94 -2.00
N THR A 207 5.31 9.34 -1.11
CA THR A 207 3.94 8.83 -1.01
C THR A 207 3.14 9.21 -2.25
N PHE A 208 3.29 10.43 -2.76
CA PHE A 208 2.66 10.85 -4.01
C PHE A 208 3.18 10.05 -5.21
N LEU A 209 4.50 9.81 -5.29
CA LEU A 209 5.08 8.93 -6.31
C LEU A 209 4.46 7.52 -6.25
N SER A 210 4.32 6.99 -5.04
CA SER A 210 3.69 5.69 -4.78
C SER A 210 2.22 5.68 -5.18
N PHE A 211 1.46 6.73 -4.87
CA PHE A 211 0.07 6.90 -5.31
C PHE A 211 -0.02 6.92 -6.84
N CYS A 212 0.79 7.72 -7.53
CA CYS A 212 0.81 7.80 -8.98
C CYS A 212 1.12 6.45 -9.64
N LYS A 213 2.07 5.71 -9.07
CA LYS A 213 2.53 4.43 -9.62
C LYS A 213 1.57 3.28 -9.33
N TYR A 214 1.00 3.21 -8.13
CA TYR A 214 0.35 2.00 -7.63
C TYR A 214 -1.15 2.10 -7.40
N ARG A 215 -1.79 3.29 -7.47
CA ARG A 215 -3.24 3.41 -7.18
C ARG A 215 -4.11 2.48 -8.03
N LYS A 216 -3.82 2.33 -9.33
CA LYS A 216 -4.58 1.44 -10.21
C LYS A 216 -4.31 -0.03 -9.89
N GLY A 217 -3.05 -0.37 -9.62
CA GLY A 217 -2.68 -1.71 -9.16
C GLY A 217 -3.39 -2.08 -7.86
N ILE A 218 -3.44 -1.18 -6.88
CA ILE A 218 -4.20 -1.40 -5.63
C ILE A 218 -5.69 -1.57 -5.94
N TYR A 219 -6.29 -0.74 -6.79
CA TYR A 219 -7.69 -0.91 -7.18
C TYR A 219 -7.94 -2.29 -7.82
N ASP A 220 -7.11 -2.72 -8.75
CA ASP A 220 -7.23 -4.02 -9.42
C ASP A 220 -6.98 -5.19 -8.45
N TYR A 221 -6.05 -5.03 -7.52
CA TYR A 221 -5.83 -5.97 -6.43
C TYR A 221 -7.11 -6.12 -5.60
N ILE A 222 -7.69 -5.03 -5.10
CA ILE A 222 -8.84 -5.08 -4.18
C ILE A 222 -10.13 -5.51 -4.91
N TYR A 223 -10.49 -4.84 -5.99
CA TYR A 223 -11.84 -4.91 -6.57
C TYR A 223 -11.96 -5.98 -7.68
N LYS A 224 -10.84 -6.39 -8.29
CA LYS A 224 -10.81 -7.41 -9.36
C LYS A 224 -10.09 -8.69 -8.97
N SER A 225 -9.57 -8.77 -7.75
CA SER A 225 -8.77 -9.91 -7.27
C SER A 225 -7.52 -10.20 -8.11
N ASN A 226 -6.97 -9.18 -8.79
CA ASN A 226 -5.72 -9.33 -9.53
C ASN A 226 -4.52 -9.26 -8.57
N ARG A 227 -4.26 -10.36 -7.85
CA ARG A 227 -3.26 -10.46 -6.77
C ARG A 227 -1.82 -10.21 -7.23
N ASN A 228 -1.55 -10.27 -8.53
CA ASN A 228 -0.22 -10.06 -9.09
C ASN A 228 0.15 -8.57 -9.24
N THR A 229 -0.80 -7.65 -9.09
CA THR A 229 -0.58 -6.20 -9.29
C THR A 229 0.20 -5.56 -8.15
N ILE A 230 0.15 -6.13 -6.95
CA ILE A 230 0.88 -5.68 -5.76
C ILE A 230 1.56 -6.91 -5.15
N GLY A 231 2.82 -7.14 -5.51
CA GLY A 231 3.65 -8.19 -4.93
C GLY A 231 4.59 -7.65 -3.85
N GLY A 232 5.57 -8.47 -3.45
CA GLY A 232 6.53 -8.13 -2.40
C GLY A 232 7.33 -6.87 -2.69
N LYS A 233 7.84 -6.73 -3.91
CA LYS A 233 8.61 -5.56 -4.35
C LYS A 233 7.78 -4.27 -4.30
N GLU A 234 6.55 -4.33 -4.79
CA GLU A 234 5.65 -3.18 -4.78
C GLU A 234 5.28 -2.79 -3.35
N PHE A 235 5.02 -3.78 -2.49
CA PHE A 235 4.76 -3.56 -1.07
C PHE A 235 5.96 -2.92 -0.35
N ASP A 236 7.17 -3.42 -0.58
CA ASP A 236 8.40 -2.82 -0.03
C ASP A 236 8.53 -1.35 -0.46
N GLU A 237 8.33 -1.07 -1.75
CA GLU A 237 8.41 0.31 -2.25
C GLU A 237 7.34 1.22 -1.62
N LEU A 238 6.09 0.74 -1.50
CA LEU A 238 5.01 1.47 -0.81
C LEU A 238 5.40 1.83 0.63
N VAL A 239 5.91 0.85 1.39
CA VAL A 239 6.28 1.06 2.79
C VAL A 239 7.48 2.01 2.91
N PHE A 240 8.57 1.74 2.21
CA PHE A 240 9.80 2.52 2.38
C PHE A 240 9.72 3.92 1.76
N ASN A 241 8.90 4.13 0.74
CA ASN A 241 8.61 5.49 0.27
C ASN A 241 7.84 6.29 1.32
N ALA A 242 6.83 5.70 1.95
CA ALA A 242 6.09 6.36 3.00
C ALA A 242 6.96 6.61 4.26
N ILE A 243 7.90 5.70 4.57
CA ILE A 243 8.89 5.91 5.64
C ILE A 243 9.84 7.07 5.31
N LYS A 244 10.30 7.23 4.06
CA LYS A 244 11.16 8.36 3.66
C LYS A 244 10.48 9.71 3.91
N ASP A 245 9.18 9.81 3.62
CA ASP A 245 8.43 11.03 3.91
C ASP A 245 8.26 11.25 5.41
N ASP A 246 7.95 10.22 6.20
CA ASP A 246 7.90 10.36 7.66
C ASP A 246 9.26 10.75 8.24
N PHE A 247 10.34 10.24 7.65
CA PHE A 247 11.70 10.57 8.04
C PHE A 247 11.99 12.07 7.82
N LYS A 248 11.66 12.58 6.63
CA LYS A 248 11.75 14.01 6.29
C LYS A 248 10.92 14.89 7.24
N ASN A 249 9.77 14.38 7.70
CA ASN A 249 8.85 15.08 8.60
C ASN A 249 9.11 14.86 10.10
N ALA A 250 10.18 14.14 10.47
CA ALA A 250 10.47 13.75 11.85
C ALA A 250 9.31 13.01 12.56
N ASN A 251 8.53 12.23 11.82
CA ASN A 251 7.37 11.48 12.32
C ASN A 251 7.77 10.06 12.77
N GLU A 252 8.38 9.95 13.95
CA GLU A 252 8.84 8.66 14.51
C GLU A 252 7.72 7.62 14.59
N TYR A 253 6.54 8.04 15.04
CA TYR A 253 5.38 7.16 15.19
C TYR A 253 4.98 6.54 13.84
N GLY A 254 4.96 7.35 12.78
CA GLY A 254 4.66 6.88 11.43
C GLY A 254 5.68 5.89 10.89
N ILE A 255 6.97 6.09 11.17
CA ILE A 255 8.04 5.15 10.77
C ILE A 255 7.85 3.81 11.46
N LYS A 256 7.71 3.81 12.79
CA LYS A 256 7.48 2.60 13.60
C LYS A 256 6.21 1.86 13.15
N GLU A 257 5.14 2.59 12.83
CA GLU A 257 3.88 2.01 12.39
C GLU A 257 4.04 1.29 11.05
N LYS A 258 4.77 1.90 10.10
CA LYS A 258 5.04 1.30 8.78
C LYS A 258 6.01 0.13 8.87
N LEU A 259 7.00 0.18 9.76
CA LEU A 259 7.86 -0.98 10.04
C LEU A 259 7.06 -2.15 10.63
N ASN A 260 6.14 -1.91 11.57
CA ASN A 260 5.23 -2.95 12.07
C ASN A 260 4.44 -3.61 10.92
N TYR A 261 3.93 -2.84 9.96
CA TYR A 261 3.26 -3.37 8.78
C TYR A 261 4.19 -4.18 7.89
N TRP A 262 5.39 -3.68 7.61
CA TRP A 262 6.36 -4.38 6.79
C TRP A 262 6.72 -5.74 7.36
N TYR A 263 7.12 -5.80 8.63
CA TYR A 263 7.49 -7.05 9.30
C TYR A 263 6.34 -8.05 9.37
N SER A 264 5.12 -7.57 9.67
CA SER A 264 3.95 -8.44 9.85
C SER A 264 3.41 -8.99 8.53
N LEU A 265 3.49 -8.20 7.45
CA LEU A 265 2.87 -8.53 6.16
C LEU A 265 3.86 -9.00 5.10
N TYR A 266 5.16 -9.05 5.42
CA TYR A 266 6.21 -9.43 4.48
C TYR A 266 5.88 -10.73 3.74
N ASN A 267 5.53 -11.78 4.48
CA ASN A 267 5.28 -13.11 3.91
C ASN A 267 4.04 -13.16 3.01
N TYR A 268 3.03 -12.37 3.36
CA TYR A 268 1.81 -12.30 2.58
C TYR A 268 2.08 -11.73 1.19
N PHE A 269 2.83 -10.63 1.08
CA PHE A 269 3.14 -10.01 -0.21
C PHE A 269 4.28 -10.71 -0.98
N HIS A 270 5.26 -11.30 -0.28
CA HIS A 270 6.37 -12.00 -0.91
C HIS A 270 6.07 -13.46 -1.28
N ASN A 271 4.90 -13.98 -0.89
CA ASN A 271 4.49 -15.37 -1.11
C ASN A 271 5.56 -16.39 -0.66
N THR A 272 6.26 -16.08 0.43
CA THR A 272 7.30 -16.92 1.01
C THR A 272 6.63 -18.04 1.80
N LYS A 273 6.33 -19.14 1.12
CA LYS A 273 5.50 -20.22 1.67
C LYS A 273 5.94 -20.81 3.01
N ASN A 274 7.19 -20.62 3.49
CA ASN A 274 7.64 -20.99 4.84
C ASN A 274 9.08 -20.53 5.20
N GLN A 275 9.73 -19.63 4.46
CA GLN A 275 11.19 -19.48 4.57
C GLN A 275 11.70 -18.35 5.46
N VAL A 276 10.96 -17.24 5.61
CA VAL A 276 11.46 -16.08 6.40
C VAL A 276 10.32 -15.45 7.18
N ASN A 277 10.18 -15.73 8.47
CA ASN A 277 9.32 -14.89 9.31
C ASN A 277 10.12 -13.63 9.69
N MET A 278 9.81 -12.49 9.06
CA MET A 278 10.53 -11.25 9.32
C MET A 278 10.44 -10.81 10.79
N GLY A 279 9.30 -11.05 11.46
CA GLY A 279 9.18 -10.80 12.90
C GLY A 279 10.15 -11.66 13.72
N SER A 280 10.44 -12.89 13.28
CA SER A 280 11.48 -13.74 13.88
C SER A 280 12.88 -13.21 13.57
N LYS A 281 13.14 -12.70 12.37
CA LYS A 281 14.40 -12.02 12.04
C LYS A 281 14.65 -10.78 12.91
N LEU A 282 13.63 -9.97 13.19
CA LEU A 282 13.80 -8.82 14.09
C LEU A 282 14.21 -9.27 15.51
N LYS A 283 13.58 -10.33 16.02
CA LYS A 283 13.95 -10.92 17.31
C LYS A 283 15.37 -11.48 17.30
N ASP A 284 15.76 -12.15 16.21
CA ASP A 284 17.13 -12.64 15.99
C ASP A 284 18.15 -11.50 16.08
N TYR A 285 17.91 -10.36 15.41
CA TYR A 285 18.79 -9.19 15.51
C TYR A 285 18.89 -8.63 16.94
N GLN A 286 17.76 -8.53 17.66
CA GLN A 286 17.72 -8.07 19.05
C GLN A 286 18.46 -9.04 20.00
N GLN A 287 18.33 -10.34 19.75
CA GLN A 287 19.03 -11.38 20.50
C GLN A 287 20.53 -11.32 20.25
N PHE A 288 20.95 -11.12 19.00
CA PHE A 288 22.35 -10.94 18.65
C PHE A 288 22.98 -9.74 19.38
N VAL A 289 22.29 -8.59 19.41
CA VAL A 289 22.75 -7.43 20.19
C VAL A 289 22.82 -7.77 21.70
N SER A 290 21.84 -8.48 22.24
CA SER A 290 21.88 -8.94 23.65
C SER A 290 23.08 -9.85 23.93
N ALA A 291 23.43 -10.72 22.98
CA ALA A 291 24.57 -11.61 23.06
C ALA A 291 25.89 -10.84 23.02
N LEU A 292 26.00 -9.78 22.19
CA LEU A 292 27.15 -8.87 22.16
C LEU A 292 27.33 -8.19 23.52
N LEU A 293 26.24 -7.69 24.09
CA LEU A 293 26.24 -7.05 25.42
C LEU A 293 26.67 -8.01 26.53
N SER A 294 26.35 -9.30 26.40
CA SER A 294 26.72 -10.35 27.35
C SER A 294 28.11 -10.95 27.10
N GLY A 295 28.74 -10.63 25.97
CA GLY A 295 30.07 -11.17 25.58
C GLY A 295 30.03 -12.63 25.13
N ILE A 296 28.86 -13.12 24.71
CA ILE A 296 28.65 -14.52 24.26
C ILE A 296 28.19 -14.60 22.79
N ALA A 297 28.18 -13.47 22.08
CA ALA A 297 27.82 -13.44 20.67
C ALA A 297 28.81 -14.23 19.83
N ASP A 298 28.28 -15.00 18.90
CA ASP A 298 29.03 -15.63 17.83
C ASP A 298 29.27 -14.60 16.71
N ILE A 299 30.42 -13.92 16.79
CA ILE A 299 30.81 -12.89 15.83
C ILE A 299 31.17 -13.49 14.48
N GLU A 300 31.67 -14.73 14.44
CA GLU A 300 32.09 -15.40 13.20
C GLU A 300 30.90 -15.70 12.29
N ASN A 301 29.75 -16.01 12.88
CA ASN A 301 28.49 -16.27 12.16
C ASN A 301 27.56 -15.05 12.09
N ALA A 302 28.06 -13.84 12.42
CA ALA A 302 27.30 -12.62 12.26
C ALA A 302 26.99 -12.37 10.77
N THR A 303 25.83 -11.78 10.49
CA THR A 303 25.36 -11.52 9.12
C THR A 303 25.34 -10.03 8.84
N ASP A 304 25.23 -9.65 7.58
CA ASP A 304 25.10 -8.25 7.17
C ASP A 304 23.84 -7.59 7.75
N GLU A 305 22.78 -8.38 7.95
CA GLU A 305 21.56 -7.95 8.63
C GLU A 305 21.80 -7.68 10.12
N HIS A 306 22.56 -8.54 10.82
CA HIS A 306 23.00 -8.32 12.20
C HIS A 306 23.82 -7.02 12.33
N PHE A 307 24.77 -6.85 11.42
CA PHE A 307 25.58 -5.63 11.34
C PHE A 307 24.73 -4.38 11.16
N ALA A 308 23.83 -4.36 10.17
CA ALA A 308 23.01 -3.19 9.89
C ALA A 308 22.10 -2.81 11.06
N PHE A 309 21.47 -3.79 11.71
CA PHE A 309 20.66 -3.54 12.90
C PHE A 309 21.50 -2.99 14.07
N ALA A 310 22.65 -3.60 14.37
CA ALA A 310 23.56 -3.13 15.42
C ALA A 310 24.10 -1.71 15.12
N ALA A 311 24.41 -1.40 13.86
CA ALA A 311 24.82 -0.08 13.43
C ALA A 311 23.72 0.96 13.68
N GLY A 312 22.45 0.62 13.40
CA GLY A 312 21.31 1.51 13.70
C GLY A 312 21.18 1.83 15.19
N GLN A 313 21.37 0.82 16.04
CA GLN A 313 21.39 0.99 17.50
C GLN A 313 22.53 1.91 17.94
N VAL A 314 23.76 1.73 17.40
CA VAL A 314 24.92 2.57 17.69
C VAL A 314 24.70 4.02 17.25
N ILE A 315 24.15 4.24 16.06
CA ILE A 315 23.86 5.58 15.52
C ILE A 315 22.83 6.29 16.40
N TYR A 316 21.73 5.63 16.76
CA TYR A 316 20.72 6.24 17.64
C TYR A 316 21.33 6.62 19.00
N TYR A 317 22.16 5.74 19.57
CA TYR A 317 22.84 6.03 20.84
C TYR A 317 23.80 7.22 20.71
N LEU A 318 24.60 7.32 19.64
CA LEU A 318 25.47 8.46 19.39
C LEU A 318 24.69 9.77 19.27
N LEU A 319 23.62 9.77 18.47
CA LEU A 319 22.81 10.96 18.25
C LEU A 319 22.09 11.42 19.52
N SER A 320 21.77 10.50 20.44
CA SER A 320 21.25 10.86 21.77
C SER A 320 22.20 11.69 22.63
N LYS A 321 23.51 11.71 22.29
CA LYS A 321 24.53 12.53 22.97
C LYS A 321 24.59 13.96 22.44
N SER A 322 23.92 14.24 21.33
CA SER A 322 23.81 15.60 20.82
C SER A 322 23.01 16.48 21.79
N LYS A 323 23.61 17.62 22.17
CA LYS A 323 22.93 18.67 22.97
C LYS A 323 22.14 19.67 22.11
N SER A 324 22.04 19.41 20.81
CA SER A 324 21.24 20.25 19.92
C SER A 324 19.77 20.20 20.30
N ALA A 325 19.08 21.34 20.27
CA ALA A 325 17.62 21.39 20.39
C ALA A 325 16.90 20.83 19.15
N ASP A 326 17.65 20.53 18.07
CA ASP A 326 17.10 19.98 16.84
C ASP A 326 16.75 18.49 17.00
N THR A 327 15.46 18.20 17.15
CA THR A 327 14.91 16.84 17.19
C THR A 327 14.63 16.27 15.80
N SER A 328 15.02 16.98 14.72
CA SER A 328 14.80 16.48 13.37
C SER A 328 15.71 15.30 13.05
N PHE A 329 15.22 14.36 12.25
CA PHE A 329 16.02 13.23 11.79
C PHE A 329 17.11 13.61 10.78
N ARG A 330 17.37 14.91 10.57
CA ARG A 330 18.45 15.42 9.71
C ARG A 330 19.81 14.86 10.08
N LEU A 331 20.06 14.60 11.37
CA LEU A 331 21.32 14.01 11.84
C LEU A 331 21.48 12.53 11.46
N MET A 332 20.38 11.80 11.16
CA MET A 332 20.48 10.40 10.71
C MET A 332 20.62 10.28 9.18
N GLU A 333 20.24 11.31 8.42
CA GLU A 333 20.30 11.34 6.95
C GLU A 333 21.70 10.99 6.39
N PRO A 334 22.83 11.51 6.92
CA PRO A 334 24.16 11.18 6.42
C PRO A 334 24.47 9.68 6.46
N TYR A 335 23.91 8.95 7.44
CA TYR A 335 24.09 7.50 7.57
C TYR A 335 23.24 6.74 6.55
N LEU A 336 21.97 7.13 6.41
CA LEU A 336 21.03 6.48 5.49
C LEU A 336 21.43 6.68 4.02
N GLN A 337 22.25 7.69 3.72
CA GLN A 337 22.75 7.95 2.36
C GLN A 337 23.90 7.04 1.94
N LYS A 338 24.59 6.37 2.87
CA LYS A 338 25.77 5.56 2.58
C LYS A 338 25.44 4.28 1.80
N THR A 339 26.39 3.85 0.97
CA THR A 339 26.26 2.69 0.09
C THR A 339 27.24 1.57 0.42
N ASN A 340 28.32 1.86 1.16
CA ASN A 340 29.34 0.89 1.55
C ASN A 340 29.63 0.96 3.06
N CYS A 341 30.09 -0.17 3.62
CA CYS A 341 30.34 -0.34 5.05
C CYS A 341 31.35 0.66 5.60
N LYS A 342 32.49 0.82 4.91
CA LYS A 342 33.58 1.68 5.36
C LYS A 342 33.14 3.15 5.52
N SER A 343 32.43 3.69 4.53
CA SER A 343 31.92 5.07 4.61
C SER A 343 30.83 5.26 5.67
N LEU A 344 30.12 4.20 6.05
CA LEU A 344 29.19 4.23 7.20
C LEU A 344 29.97 4.26 8.51
N GLN A 345 30.98 3.41 8.66
CA GLN A 345 31.85 3.34 9.84
C GLN A 345 32.66 4.62 10.05
N GLU A 346 33.17 5.22 8.97
CA GLU A 346 33.86 6.53 9.01
C GLU A 346 32.96 7.61 9.60
N ASN A 347 31.71 7.70 9.12
CA ASN A 347 30.71 8.62 9.69
C ASN A 347 30.43 8.35 11.17
N ILE A 348 30.28 7.07 11.57
CA ILE A 348 30.08 6.68 12.97
C ILE A 348 31.28 7.12 13.83
N ALA A 349 32.51 6.92 13.32
CA ALA A 349 33.74 7.29 14.02
C ALA A 349 33.90 8.81 14.15
N GLU A 350 33.55 9.58 13.13
CA GLU A 350 33.55 11.04 13.15
C GLU A 350 32.57 11.58 14.21
N ASP A 351 31.34 11.09 14.25
CA ASP A 351 30.36 11.51 15.25
C ASP A 351 30.76 11.04 16.66
N PHE A 352 31.35 9.84 16.80
CA PHE A 352 31.93 9.43 18.08
C PHE A 352 33.05 10.39 18.53
N ALA A 353 33.96 10.78 17.63
CA ALA A 353 35.03 11.73 17.93
C ALA A 353 34.47 13.11 18.32
N ARG A 354 33.37 13.54 17.70
CA ARG A 354 32.65 14.77 18.03
C ARG A 354 32.05 14.73 19.44
N TYR A 355 31.44 13.61 19.82
CA TYR A 355 30.77 13.45 21.11
C TYR A 355 31.65 12.79 22.19
N LYS A 356 32.94 12.54 21.94
CA LYS A 356 33.85 11.81 22.86
C LYS A 356 33.98 12.37 24.28
N HIS A 357 33.55 13.63 24.48
CA HIS A 357 33.52 14.30 25.77
C HIS A 357 32.29 13.94 26.62
N GLU A 358 31.29 13.29 26.03
CA GLU A 358 30.11 12.78 26.71
C GLU A 358 30.34 11.40 27.34
N ASN A 359 29.46 11.00 28.25
CA ASN A 359 29.54 9.69 28.89
C ASN A 359 28.97 8.58 28.00
N PHE A 360 29.82 7.61 27.65
CA PHE A 360 29.45 6.39 26.91
C PHE A 360 29.33 5.19 27.84
N SER A 361 28.32 4.36 27.63
CA SER A 361 28.13 3.13 28.39
C SER A 361 29.11 2.06 27.92
N ASN A 362 29.45 1.11 28.80
CA ASN A 362 30.22 -0.07 28.38
C ASN A 362 29.48 -0.87 27.30
N ASN A 363 28.15 -0.89 27.37
CA ASN A 363 27.28 -1.51 26.36
C ASN A 363 27.49 -0.89 24.99
N PHE A 364 27.59 0.44 24.91
CA PHE A 364 27.97 1.14 23.69
C PHE A 364 29.31 0.63 23.15
N GLY A 365 30.34 0.59 24.00
CA GLY A 365 31.67 0.13 23.58
C GLY A 365 31.66 -1.27 22.96
N LYS A 366 30.92 -2.22 23.55
CA LYS A 366 30.83 -3.60 23.04
C LYS A 366 30.23 -3.68 21.64
N VAL A 367 29.09 -3.03 21.42
CA VAL A 367 28.40 -3.08 20.11
C VAL A 367 29.11 -2.21 19.08
N ALA A 368 29.61 -1.04 19.48
CA ALA A 368 30.39 -0.17 18.60
C ALA A 368 31.69 -0.86 18.13
N SER A 369 32.35 -1.64 19.00
CA SER A 369 33.51 -2.43 18.61
C SER A 369 33.17 -3.39 17.48
N PHE A 370 32.08 -4.14 17.60
CA PHE A 370 31.61 -5.04 16.53
C PHE A 370 31.29 -4.28 15.25
N VAL A 371 30.50 -3.20 15.34
CA VAL A 371 30.10 -2.40 14.17
C VAL A 371 31.31 -1.78 13.45
N LEU A 372 32.32 -1.30 14.18
CA LEU A 372 33.51 -0.68 13.59
C LEU A 372 34.54 -1.68 13.06
N SER A 373 34.50 -2.94 13.50
CA SER A 373 35.39 -4.00 13.02
C SER A 373 34.78 -4.91 11.96
N TYR A 374 33.46 -4.89 11.79
CA TYR A 374 32.76 -5.71 10.80
C TYR A 374 33.12 -5.28 9.38
N ASP A 375 33.27 -6.21 8.45
CA ASP A 375 33.52 -5.91 7.04
C ASP A 375 32.49 -6.63 6.17
N THR A 376 31.93 -5.90 5.21
CA THR A 376 31.01 -6.46 4.22
C THR A 376 31.12 -5.75 2.88
N LYS A 377 30.94 -6.55 1.83
CA LYS A 377 30.86 -6.07 0.44
C LYS A 377 29.43 -5.74 0.02
N GLU A 378 28.45 -6.06 0.85
CA GLU A 378 27.04 -5.82 0.52
C GLU A 378 26.74 -4.33 0.48
N ASN A 379 25.82 -3.94 -0.41
CA ASN A 379 25.43 -2.54 -0.50
C ASN A 379 24.53 -2.19 0.68
N ILE A 380 24.93 -1.21 1.49
CA ILE A 380 24.19 -0.77 2.68
C ILE A 380 22.75 -0.35 2.35
N LYS A 381 22.47 0.09 1.12
CA LYS A 381 21.11 0.40 0.67
C LYS A 381 20.17 -0.80 0.69
N LYS A 382 20.67 -2.01 0.49
CA LYS A 382 19.88 -3.24 0.58
C LYS A 382 19.60 -3.64 2.04
N LEU A 383 20.45 -3.19 2.97
CA LEU A 383 20.32 -3.41 4.41
C LEU A 383 19.59 -2.27 5.12
N GLN A 384 19.07 -1.30 4.36
CA GLN A 384 18.34 -0.15 4.89
C GLN A 384 17.15 -0.54 5.77
N PRO A 385 16.37 -1.60 5.48
CA PRO A 385 15.32 -2.07 6.39
C PRO A 385 15.86 -2.38 7.79
N GLN A 386 16.93 -3.16 7.89
CA GLN A 386 17.54 -3.56 9.15
C GLN A 386 18.18 -2.38 9.89
N LEU A 387 18.84 -1.47 9.15
CA LEU A 387 19.41 -0.25 9.70
C LEU A 387 18.33 0.65 10.34
N LEU A 388 17.21 0.86 9.63
CA LEU A 388 16.05 1.60 10.15
C LEU A 388 15.43 0.90 11.35
N SER A 389 15.28 -0.43 11.31
CA SER A 389 14.81 -1.20 12.45
C SER A 389 15.72 -1.02 13.67
N GLY A 390 17.04 -1.01 13.49
CA GLY A 390 18.00 -0.74 14.56
C GLY A 390 17.87 0.67 15.14
N LEU A 391 17.66 1.67 14.28
CA LEU A 391 17.48 3.08 14.68
C LEU A 391 16.21 3.30 15.51
N PHE A 392 15.11 2.64 15.15
CA PHE A 392 13.79 2.89 15.75
C PHE A 392 13.33 1.83 16.75
N ALA A 393 13.99 0.68 16.85
CA ALA A 393 13.71 -0.27 17.92
C ALA A 393 14.10 0.29 19.30
N ASN A 394 13.56 -0.30 20.37
CA ASN A 394 14.01 0.01 21.72
C ASN A 394 15.52 -0.22 21.82
N ASN A 395 16.25 0.77 22.32
CA ASN A 395 17.69 0.79 22.18
C ASN A 395 18.39 0.11 23.36
N GLN A 396 19.01 -1.04 23.09
CA GLN A 396 19.57 -1.93 24.11
C GLN A 396 20.86 -1.39 24.74
N LEU A 397 21.44 -0.32 24.18
CA LEU A 397 22.69 0.29 24.65
C LEU A 397 22.48 1.23 25.85
N PHE A 398 21.25 1.68 26.09
CA PHE A 398 20.87 2.49 27.26
C PHE A 398 20.65 1.68 28.54
N SER A 399 20.61 0.35 28.43
CA SER A 399 20.44 -0.55 29.58
C SER A 399 21.58 -0.32 30.58
N ASN A 400 21.35 0.45 31.64
CA ASN A 400 22.25 0.46 32.78
C ASN A 400 22.16 -0.93 33.44
N LYS A 401 23.30 -1.47 33.88
CA LYS A 401 23.30 -2.50 34.93
C LYS A 401 22.64 -1.90 36.18
N ASN A 402 21.32 -1.96 36.27
CA ASN A 402 20.57 -1.82 37.51
C ASN A 402 19.64 -3.02 37.58
N ASN A 403 20.17 -4.09 38.19
CA ASN A 403 19.44 -5.10 38.96
C ASN A 403 20.52 -5.90 39.70
N ASN A 404 21.12 -5.25 40.69
CA ASN A 404 21.66 -5.90 41.87
C ASN A 404 21.14 -5.08 43.04
N GLU A 405 19.95 -5.44 43.50
CA GLU A 405 19.58 -5.56 44.91
C GLU A 405 18.33 -6.45 45.02
#